data_AF-A0A2K8SEG0-F1
#
_entry.id   AF-A0A2K8SEG0-F1
#
_cell.length_a   1.000
_cell.length_b   1.000
_cell.length_c   1.000
_cell.angle_alpha   90.00
_cell.angle_beta   90.00
_cell.angle_gamma   90.00
#
_symmetry.space_group_name_H-M   'P 1'
#
loop_
_entity.id
_entity.type
_entity.pdbx_description
1 polymer ?
#
loop_
_entity_poly.entity_id
_entity_poly.type
_entity_poly.pdbx_seq_one_letter_code
_entity_poly.pdbx_strand_id
1 'polypeptide(L)'
;MKFLIMFWAFLNPFSYTTSTYEVIKENSVNNLILNTTKQKNIKESITYKSLIEPNKQVMYYGRLLKYYYANSIKVNEDDINSIRENIMVTGNKSDMYKELTIQNILASTIMPSIYGATSDAEFFAESFSKWLNTDDDLKNKSWEITNNFYINILPEIISVGGRYNDNYKENKTISDKTVELINSDLNSASKVKYNATLKQKESNSLNLQYNNESVIWSNNNSQNALSKISSQIIKESREVVLFKDITTINGITSKWMYDSYTPASQESIDSFNNFNKKYFNSFEELDTKLQNSSKDINNHSAVWFSYIYENMEKNYLSQTPNVRIDNEKWTKDHTNQLKELTLKMYNALFNLIKREEWVDKMLSALIISPDFPLISDDGTSSQGTMGYTATQYSLDPSTKEIVSTEYAYIVITGPSLTYKKFNDQYKAGFWSSPNKYSVLIHEMGHVVDGFGSKLNLKRSTNYSKLLNYKNLYKGDFFGEYTYSIWNNKSLWIAVGSIAATAITVTAFYLIIIKVRSRKVKK
;
A
#
# COMPACT_ATOMS: atom_id res chain seq x y z
N MET A 1 0.22 46.76 -4.96
CA MET A 1 0.53 45.91 -6.15
C MET A 1 1.68 44.94 -5.85
N LYS A 2 1.49 44.05 -4.86
CA LYS A 2 2.35 42.88 -4.57
C LYS A 2 1.51 41.85 -3.81
N PHE A 3 0.71 41.09 -4.55
CA PHE A 3 -0.06 39.95 -4.06
C PHE A 3 -0.34 39.03 -5.27
N LEU A 4 0.70 38.36 -5.77
CA LEU A 4 0.58 37.37 -6.86
C LEU A 4 1.89 36.59 -7.08
N ILE A 5 2.41 35.95 -6.03
CA ILE A 5 3.36 34.82 -6.16
C ILE A 5 3.06 33.83 -5.03
N MET A 6 1.90 33.16 -5.10
CA MET A 6 1.59 32.02 -4.24
C MET A 6 0.53 31.10 -4.88
N PHE A 7 0.67 30.82 -6.17
CA PHE A 7 -0.24 29.90 -6.86
C PHE A 7 0.42 29.12 -8.00
N TRP A 8 1.67 28.69 -7.82
CA TRP A 8 2.42 27.91 -8.81
C TRP A 8 3.09 26.64 -8.25
N ALA A 9 2.85 26.29 -6.98
CA ALA A 9 3.39 25.06 -6.37
C ALA A 9 2.42 23.86 -6.42
N PHE A 10 1.29 23.95 -7.12
CA PHE A 10 0.25 22.92 -7.13
C PHE A 10 0.08 22.17 -8.46
N LEU A 11 0.97 22.38 -9.45
CA LEU A 11 0.84 21.77 -10.77
C LEU A 11 2.19 21.32 -11.33
N ASN A 12 2.66 20.14 -10.88
CA ASN A 12 3.39 19.10 -11.65
C ASN A 12 4.28 18.21 -10.76
N PRO A 13 4.50 16.94 -11.17
CA PRO A 13 3.76 15.79 -10.70
C PRO A 13 4.50 15.05 -9.57
N PHE A 14 3.77 14.21 -8.84
CA PHE A 14 4.36 13.16 -8.02
C PHE A 14 5.31 12.33 -8.91
N SER A 15 6.60 12.48 -8.67
CA SER A 15 7.61 11.53 -9.15
C SER A 15 7.32 10.20 -8.46
N TYR A 16 6.89 9.22 -9.25
CA TYR A 16 6.87 7.83 -8.82
C TYR A 16 8.32 7.39 -8.65
N THR A 17 8.84 7.47 -7.43
CA THR A 17 10.03 6.73 -7.08
C THR A 17 9.62 5.27 -6.94
N THR A 18 9.68 4.53 -8.04
CA THR A 18 9.94 3.09 -7.96
C THR A 18 11.18 2.93 -7.08
N SER A 19 11.06 2.22 -5.96
CA SER A 19 12.23 1.89 -5.16
C SER A 19 13.27 1.26 -6.07
N THR A 20 14.50 1.76 -5.95
CA THR A 20 15.64 1.56 -6.85
C THR A 20 16.19 0.12 -6.87
N TYR A 21 15.38 -0.87 -6.55
CA TYR A 21 15.69 -2.29 -6.67
C TYR A 21 14.96 -3.00 -7.83
N GLU A 22 13.91 -2.40 -8.41
CA GLU A 22 13.18 -3.02 -9.53
C GLU A 22 13.80 -2.77 -10.93
N VAL A 23 14.73 -1.83 -11.08
CA VAL A 23 15.21 -1.36 -12.40
C VAL A 23 16.26 -2.27 -13.06
N ILE A 24 16.86 -3.23 -12.35
CA ILE A 24 17.94 -4.07 -12.92
C ILE A 24 17.46 -5.47 -13.37
N LYS A 25 16.19 -5.85 -13.20
CA LYS A 25 15.77 -7.25 -13.40
C LYS A 25 14.63 -7.53 -14.38
N GLU A 26 14.08 -6.50 -15.02
CA GLU A 26 12.90 -6.61 -15.90
C GLU A 26 13.20 -7.21 -17.30
N ASN A 27 14.47 -7.41 -17.69
CA ASN A 27 14.81 -7.75 -19.09
C ASN A 27 14.99 -9.25 -19.41
N SER A 28 14.99 -10.16 -18.44
CA SER A 28 15.31 -11.58 -18.70
C SER A 28 14.12 -12.54 -18.59
N VAL A 29 13.07 -12.16 -17.84
CA VAL A 29 11.97 -13.08 -17.48
C VAL A 29 10.77 -12.98 -18.43
N ASN A 30 10.61 -11.86 -19.14
CA ASN A 30 9.42 -11.61 -19.98
C ASN A 30 9.33 -12.46 -21.26
N ASN A 31 10.42 -13.09 -21.71
CA ASN A 31 10.41 -13.86 -22.96
C ASN A 31 10.13 -15.36 -22.79
N LEU A 32 10.30 -15.94 -21.59
CA LEU A 32 10.11 -17.38 -21.37
C LEU A 32 8.70 -17.76 -20.91
N ILE A 33 8.04 -16.91 -20.12
CA ILE A 33 6.69 -17.16 -19.58
C ILE A 33 5.62 -17.19 -20.69
N LEU A 34 5.87 -16.49 -21.79
CA LEU A 34 4.91 -16.33 -22.88
C LEU A 34 4.76 -17.54 -23.81
N ASN A 35 5.65 -18.52 -23.71
CA ASN A 35 5.62 -19.69 -24.60
C ASN A 35 4.97 -20.93 -23.96
N THR A 36 4.86 -21.03 -22.64
CA THR A 36 4.30 -22.23 -21.98
C THR A 36 2.79 -22.16 -21.75
N THR A 37 2.19 -20.98 -21.63
CA THR A 37 0.71 -20.82 -21.59
C THR A 37 0.06 -20.90 -22.99
N LYS A 38 0.86 -20.74 -24.06
CA LYS A 38 0.39 -20.73 -25.46
C LYS A 38 -0.14 -22.07 -25.98
N GLN A 39 0.13 -23.20 -25.31
CA GLN A 39 -0.26 -24.52 -25.82
C GLN A 39 -1.62 -25.03 -25.35
N LYS A 40 -2.41 -24.27 -24.56
CA LYS A 40 -3.75 -24.71 -24.15
C LYS A 40 -4.95 -23.93 -24.67
N ASN A 41 -4.81 -22.74 -25.26
CA ASN A 41 -5.96 -21.96 -25.75
C ASN A 41 -5.76 -21.34 -27.15
N ILE A 42 -5.59 -22.17 -28.18
CA ILE A 42 -5.63 -21.73 -29.60
C ILE A 42 -7.07 -21.80 -30.18
N LYS A 43 -8.11 -22.03 -29.37
CA LYS A 43 -9.50 -22.09 -29.87
C LYS A 43 -10.59 -21.36 -29.07
N GLU A 44 -10.29 -20.78 -27.91
CA GLU A 44 -11.26 -19.95 -27.19
C GLU A 44 -10.99 -18.48 -27.47
N SER A 45 -12.04 -17.70 -27.79
CA SER A 45 -11.89 -16.25 -27.89
C SER A 45 -11.45 -15.71 -26.53
N ILE A 46 -10.29 -15.04 -26.49
CA ILE A 46 -9.79 -14.37 -25.28
C ILE A 46 -10.82 -13.30 -24.89
N THR A 47 -11.29 -13.32 -23.64
CA THR A 47 -12.22 -12.33 -23.09
C THR A 47 -11.72 -11.82 -21.74
N TYR A 48 -12.18 -10.65 -21.31
CA TYR A 48 -11.89 -10.11 -19.98
C TYR A 48 -12.22 -11.07 -18.83
N LYS A 49 -13.15 -12.03 -19.05
CA LYS A 49 -13.54 -13.07 -18.07
C LYS A 49 -12.64 -14.29 -18.05
N SER A 50 -11.80 -14.51 -19.06
CA SER A 50 -10.88 -15.66 -19.14
C SER A 50 -9.41 -15.31 -18.88
N LEU A 51 -9.07 -14.02 -18.76
CA LEU A 51 -7.69 -13.56 -18.60
C LEU A 51 -7.17 -13.66 -17.16
N ILE A 52 -6.18 -14.53 -16.93
CA ILE A 52 -5.35 -14.53 -15.71
C ILE A 52 -3.88 -14.68 -16.11
N GLU A 53 -3.31 -13.62 -16.69
CA GLU A 53 -1.89 -13.57 -17.05
C GLU A 53 -1.19 -12.55 -16.15
N PRO A 54 -0.62 -12.96 -15.00
CA PRO A 54 0.21 -12.07 -14.22
C PRO A 54 1.55 -11.88 -14.93
N ASN A 55 1.96 -10.63 -15.09
CA ASN A 55 3.27 -10.28 -15.64
C ASN A 55 4.41 -10.60 -14.65
N LYS A 56 4.10 -10.75 -13.35
CA LYS A 56 5.04 -11.16 -12.30
C LYS A 56 4.73 -12.56 -11.79
N GLN A 57 5.77 -13.36 -11.55
CA GLN A 57 5.63 -14.71 -10.98
C GLN A 57 5.40 -14.71 -9.45
N VAL A 58 5.66 -13.59 -8.80
CA VAL A 58 5.48 -13.34 -7.35
C VAL A 58 4.69 -12.05 -7.19
N MET A 59 4.07 -11.86 -6.01
CA MET A 59 3.21 -10.72 -5.72
C MET A 59 2.08 -10.56 -6.75
N TYR A 60 1.39 -11.67 -7.04
CA TYR A 60 0.41 -11.78 -8.12
C TYR A 60 -1.05 -11.73 -7.62
N TYR A 61 -1.27 -11.59 -6.31
CA TYR A 61 -2.63 -11.68 -5.76
C TYR A 61 -3.53 -10.54 -6.23
N GLY A 62 -2.96 -9.38 -6.60
CA GLY A 62 -3.71 -8.31 -7.25
C GLY A 62 -4.31 -8.71 -8.59
N ARG A 63 -3.58 -9.46 -9.43
CA ARG A 63 -4.11 -9.98 -10.70
C ARG A 63 -5.27 -10.94 -10.47
N LEU A 64 -5.12 -11.82 -9.48
CA LEU A 64 -6.17 -12.76 -9.09
C LEU A 64 -7.42 -12.04 -8.61
N LEU A 65 -7.25 -10.97 -7.83
CA LEU A 65 -8.36 -10.16 -7.34
C LEU A 65 -9.06 -9.40 -8.47
N LYS A 66 -8.30 -8.82 -9.42
CA LYS A 66 -8.87 -8.17 -10.61
C LYS A 66 -9.69 -9.15 -11.44
N TYR A 67 -9.19 -10.37 -11.63
CA TYR A 67 -9.94 -11.45 -12.28
C TYR A 67 -11.21 -11.83 -11.51
N TYR A 68 -11.11 -11.97 -10.18
CA TYR A 68 -12.26 -12.23 -9.32
C TYR A 68 -13.35 -11.15 -9.44
N TYR A 69 -12.96 -9.88 -9.44
CA TYR A 69 -13.87 -8.74 -9.58
C TYR A 69 -14.53 -8.67 -10.95
N ALA A 70 -13.77 -8.86 -12.04
CA ALA A 70 -14.31 -8.87 -13.39
C ALA A 70 -15.32 -9.99 -13.63
N ASN A 71 -15.27 -11.06 -12.82
CA ASN A 71 -16.24 -12.14 -12.83
C ASN A 71 -17.32 -12.02 -11.73
N SER A 72 -17.23 -11.01 -10.86
CA SER A 72 -18.18 -10.72 -9.78
C SER A 72 -19.00 -9.46 -10.03
N ILE A 73 -19.05 -9.02 -11.29
CA ILE A 73 -19.80 -7.87 -11.74
C ILE A 73 -20.90 -8.26 -12.72
N LYS A 74 -22.08 -7.67 -12.56
CA LYS A 74 -23.16 -7.67 -13.55
C LYS A 74 -23.05 -6.37 -14.35
N VAL A 75 -22.79 -6.48 -15.64
CA VAL A 75 -22.57 -5.35 -16.56
C VAL A 75 -23.39 -5.56 -17.84
N ASN A 76 -23.76 -4.47 -18.52
CA ASN A 76 -24.39 -4.52 -19.84
C ASN A 76 -23.32 -4.81 -20.91
N GLU A 77 -23.55 -5.79 -21.79
CA GLU A 77 -22.59 -6.12 -22.85
C GLU A 77 -22.46 -4.98 -23.87
N ASP A 78 -23.51 -4.17 -24.06
CA ASP A 78 -23.43 -2.96 -24.91
C ASP A 78 -22.42 -1.95 -24.35
N ASP A 79 -22.37 -1.78 -23.02
CA ASP A 79 -21.38 -0.90 -22.38
C ASP A 79 -19.96 -1.44 -22.60
N ILE A 80 -19.78 -2.76 -22.48
CA ILE A 80 -18.49 -3.42 -22.72
C ILE A 80 -18.06 -3.26 -24.17
N ASN A 81 -18.98 -3.48 -25.12
CA ASN A 81 -18.72 -3.28 -26.56
C ASN A 81 -18.33 -1.83 -26.85
N SER A 82 -19.04 -0.87 -26.29
CA SER A 82 -18.74 0.56 -26.44
C SER A 82 -17.35 0.92 -25.90
N ILE A 83 -16.98 0.42 -24.71
CA ILE A 83 -15.62 0.60 -24.17
C ILE A 83 -14.59 -0.04 -25.08
N ARG A 84 -14.83 -1.28 -25.53
CA ARG A 84 -13.93 -2.05 -26.40
C ARG A 84 -13.63 -1.32 -27.71
N GLU A 85 -14.64 -0.75 -28.36
CA GLU A 85 -14.48 0.01 -29.61
C GLU A 85 -13.65 1.30 -29.43
N ASN A 86 -13.67 1.85 -28.21
CA ASN A 86 -12.96 3.06 -27.82
C ASN A 86 -11.56 2.80 -27.26
N ILE A 87 -11.10 1.55 -27.17
CA ILE A 87 -9.73 1.19 -26.82
C ILE A 87 -8.94 0.83 -28.08
N MET A 88 -7.81 1.51 -28.28
CA MET A 88 -6.80 1.16 -29.28
C MET A 88 -5.59 0.57 -28.58
N VAL A 89 -5.07 -0.54 -29.11
CA VAL A 89 -3.83 -1.14 -28.63
C VAL A 89 -2.93 -1.40 -29.83
N THR A 90 -1.65 -1.05 -29.70
CA THR A 90 -0.62 -1.37 -30.70
C THR A 90 -0.15 -2.82 -30.58
N GLY A 91 0.56 -3.30 -31.60
CA GLY A 91 1.32 -4.56 -31.54
C GLY A 91 0.52 -5.85 -31.76
N ASN A 92 1.25 -6.97 -31.66
CA ASN A 92 0.78 -8.28 -32.12
C ASN A 92 -0.17 -8.98 -31.14
N LYS A 93 -0.40 -8.40 -29.96
CA LYS A 93 -1.29 -8.92 -28.90
C LYS A 93 -2.39 -7.93 -28.54
N SER A 94 -2.79 -7.10 -29.50
CA SER A 94 -3.72 -6.00 -29.30
C SER A 94 -5.06 -6.44 -28.67
N ASP A 95 -5.62 -7.57 -29.08
CA ASP A 95 -6.89 -8.08 -28.52
C ASP A 95 -6.77 -8.52 -27.06
N MET A 96 -5.70 -9.23 -26.71
CA MET A 96 -5.44 -9.67 -25.34
C MET A 96 -5.32 -8.48 -24.38
N TYR A 97 -4.53 -7.47 -24.76
CA TYR A 97 -4.35 -6.28 -23.92
C TYR A 97 -5.56 -5.34 -23.92
N LYS A 98 -6.40 -5.38 -24.95
CA LYS A 98 -7.70 -4.70 -24.94
C LYS A 98 -8.62 -5.30 -23.89
N GLU A 99 -8.74 -6.63 -23.86
CA GLU A 99 -9.52 -7.34 -22.85
C GLU A 99 -8.92 -7.18 -21.44
N LEU A 100 -7.59 -7.14 -21.31
CA LEU A 100 -6.91 -6.82 -20.05
C LEU A 100 -7.24 -5.40 -19.55
N THR A 101 -7.29 -4.43 -20.47
CA THR A 101 -7.69 -3.05 -20.16
C THR A 101 -9.11 -3.01 -19.62
N ILE A 102 -10.05 -3.72 -20.26
CA ILE A 102 -11.44 -3.83 -19.81
C ILE A 102 -11.51 -4.47 -18.41
N GLN A 103 -10.77 -5.55 -18.17
CA GLN A 103 -10.69 -6.20 -16.86
C GLN A 103 -10.21 -5.22 -15.78
N ASN A 104 -9.16 -4.45 -16.06
CA ASN A 104 -8.64 -3.45 -15.12
C ASN A 104 -9.66 -2.32 -14.85
N ILE A 105 -10.43 -1.89 -15.86
CA ILE A 105 -11.49 -0.88 -15.69
C ILE A 105 -12.62 -1.41 -14.77
N LEU A 106 -13.08 -2.64 -15.00
CA LEU A 106 -14.10 -3.29 -14.18
C LEU A 106 -13.61 -3.45 -12.73
N ALA A 107 -12.37 -3.89 -12.54
CA ALA A 107 -11.79 -4.06 -11.21
C ALA A 107 -11.64 -2.72 -10.47
N SER A 108 -11.17 -1.66 -11.13
CA SER A 108 -11.07 -0.31 -10.53
C SER A 108 -12.43 0.33 -10.27
N THR A 109 -13.49 -0.11 -10.95
CA THR A 109 -14.88 0.30 -10.62
C THR A 109 -15.30 -0.30 -9.29
N ILE A 110 -15.05 -1.59 -9.09
CA ILE A 110 -15.34 -2.27 -7.83
C ILE A 110 -14.41 -1.78 -6.72
N MET A 111 -13.15 -1.45 -6.99
CA MET A 111 -12.20 -0.94 -5.99
C MET A 111 -11.73 0.47 -6.39
N PRO A 112 -12.49 1.52 -6.06
CA PRO A 112 -12.12 2.89 -6.43
C PRO A 112 -10.82 3.32 -5.75
N SER A 113 -9.72 3.31 -6.50
CA SER A 113 -8.43 3.83 -6.09
C SER A 113 -7.58 4.14 -7.31
N ILE A 114 -7.22 5.41 -7.51
CA ILE A 114 -6.28 5.83 -8.55
C ILE A 114 -4.91 5.18 -8.28
N TYR A 115 -4.51 5.08 -7.01
CA TYR A 115 -3.25 4.46 -6.64
C TYR A 115 -3.24 2.95 -6.93
N GLY A 116 -4.32 2.25 -6.58
CA GLY A 116 -4.49 0.83 -6.89
C GLY A 116 -4.53 0.52 -8.39
N ALA A 117 -4.88 1.49 -9.24
CA ALA A 117 -4.86 1.34 -10.70
C ALA A 117 -3.45 1.35 -11.33
N THR A 118 -2.39 1.58 -10.55
CA THR A 118 -1.02 1.72 -11.05
C THR A 118 -0.27 0.41 -11.25
N SER A 119 -0.61 -0.64 -10.49
CA SER A 119 -0.05 -1.99 -10.65
C SER A 119 -0.95 -3.05 -10.02
N ASP A 120 -0.65 -4.33 -10.21
CA ASP A 120 -1.36 -5.41 -9.52
C ASP A 120 -1.03 -5.42 -8.01
N ALA A 121 0.23 -5.18 -7.62
CA ALA A 121 0.62 -5.12 -6.22
C ALA A 121 -0.09 -3.97 -5.47
N GLU A 122 -0.11 -2.77 -6.06
CA GLU A 122 -0.82 -1.62 -5.47
C GLU A 122 -2.33 -1.90 -5.37
N PHE A 123 -2.91 -2.58 -6.36
CA PHE A 123 -4.32 -2.97 -6.32
C PHE A 123 -4.63 -3.88 -5.14
N PHE A 124 -3.78 -4.88 -4.90
CA PHE A 124 -3.94 -5.78 -3.77
C PHE A 124 -3.79 -5.04 -2.43
N ALA A 125 -2.74 -4.23 -2.29
CA ALA A 125 -2.49 -3.44 -1.08
C ALA A 125 -3.64 -2.49 -0.75
N GLU A 126 -4.18 -1.80 -1.75
CA GLU A 126 -5.38 -0.96 -1.60
C GLU A 126 -6.61 -1.78 -1.18
N SER A 127 -6.83 -2.93 -1.82
CA SER A 127 -7.96 -3.79 -1.45
C SER A 127 -7.86 -4.33 -0.02
N PHE A 128 -6.65 -4.62 0.45
CA PHE A 128 -6.38 -5.05 1.82
C PHE A 128 -6.68 -3.91 2.81
N SER A 129 -6.22 -2.69 2.49
CA SER A 129 -6.51 -1.47 3.26
C SER A 129 -8.01 -1.21 3.35
N LYS A 130 -8.75 -1.31 2.24
CA LYS A 130 -10.21 -1.18 2.25
C LYS A 130 -10.88 -2.27 3.07
N TRP A 131 -10.54 -3.53 2.85
CA TRP A 131 -11.16 -4.66 3.54
C TRP A 131 -11.05 -4.53 5.06
N LEU A 132 -9.85 -4.24 5.57
CA LEU A 132 -9.57 -4.25 6.99
C LEU A 132 -10.01 -2.95 7.71
N ASN A 133 -9.87 -1.79 7.05
CA ASN A 133 -9.99 -0.48 7.71
C ASN A 133 -11.29 0.29 7.43
N THR A 134 -12.20 -0.25 6.63
CA THR A 134 -13.49 0.41 6.40
C THR A 134 -14.38 0.23 7.62
N ASP A 135 -14.83 1.33 8.21
CA ASP A 135 -15.77 1.35 9.33
C ASP A 135 -17.13 0.77 8.88
N ASP A 136 -17.84 0.11 9.80
CA ASP A 136 -19.05 -0.65 9.47
C ASP A 136 -20.14 0.18 8.79
N ASP A 137 -20.28 1.45 9.16
CA ASP A 137 -21.23 2.41 8.60
C ASP A 137 -20.87 2.88 7.17
N LEU A 138 -19.65 2.58 6.71
CA LEU A 138 -19.16 2.92 5.37
C LEU A 138 -18.96 1.67 4.49
N LYS A 139 -19.16 0.47 5.03
CA LYS A 139 -19.09 -0.78 4.26
C LYS A 139 -20.19 -0.80 3.22
N ASN A 140 -19.78 -0.99 1.97
CA ASN A 140 -20.63 -0.91 0.79
C ASN A 140 -20.54 -2.19 -0.06
N LYS A 141 -21.30 -2.25 -1.17
CA LYS A 141 -21.27 -3.43 -2.06
C LYS A 141 -19.88 -3.75 -2.59
N SER A 142 -19.09 -2.71 -2.89
CA SER A 142 -17.68 -2.87 -3.24
C SER A 142 -16.89 -3.61 -2.16
N TRP A 143 -16.98 -3.16 -0.90
CA TRP A 143 -16.36 -3.83 0.25
C TRP A 143 -16.91 -5.26 0.43
N GLU A 144 -18.18 -5.50 0.19
CA GLU A 144 -18.81 -6.82 0.33
C GLU A 144 -18.21 -7.87 -0.64
N ILE A 145 -17.97 -7.49 -1.89
CA ILE A 145 -17.28 -8.33 -2.88
C ILE A 145 -15.83 -8.57 -2.45
N THR A 146 -15.14 -7.52 -1.97
CA THR A 146 -13.79 -7.64 -1.42
C THR A 146 -13.76 -8.61 -0.23
N ASN A 147 -14.72 -8.50 0.68
CA ASN A 147 -14.81 -9.33 1.88
C ASN A 147 -14.98 -10.81 1.52
N ASN A 148 -15.82 -11.14 0.54
CA ASN A 148 -15.98 -12.52 0.08
C ASN A 148 -14.66 -13.11 -0.43
N PHE A 149 -13.88 -12.34 -1.20
CA PHE A 149 -12.55 -12.78 -1.63
C PHE A 149 -11.63 -13.08 -0.45
N TYR A 150 -11.51 -12.15 0.50
CA TYR A 150 -10.59 -12.31 1.63
C TYR A 150 -11.00 -13.42 2.60
N ILE A 151 -12.29 -13.69 2.77
CA ILE A 151 -12.77 -14.72 3.72
C ILE A 151 -12.84 -16.10 3.07
N ASN A 152 -13.24 -16.20 1.80
CA ASN A 152 -13.58 -17.49 1.18
C ASN A 152 -12.56 -17.95 0.13
N ILE A 153 -11.82 -17.02 -0.49
CA ILE A 153 -10.91 -17.35 -1.62
C ILE A 153 -9.45 -17.27 -1.19
N LEU A 154 -9.03 -16.15 -0.60
CA LEU A 154 -7.63 -15.91 -0.25
C LEU A 154 -7.05 -16.95 0.71
N PRO A 155 -7.75 -17.42 1.77
CA PRO A 155 -7.18 -18.39 2.72
C PRO A 155 -6.74 -19.69 2.03
N GLU A 156 -7.50 -20.14 1.04
CA GLU A 156 -7.19 -21.35 0.29
C GLU A 156 -5.96 -21.15 -0.60
N ILE A 157 -5.88 -20.02 -1.31
CA ILE A 157 -4.77 -19.74 -2.23
C ILE A 157 -3.48 -19.43 -1.44
N ILE A 158 -3.57 -18.59 -0.42
CA ILE A 158 -2.41 -18.16 0.37
C ILE A 158 -1.75 -19.32 1.09
N SER A 159 -2.49 -20.36 1.46
CA SER A 159 -1.97 -21.56 2.11
C SER A 159 -1.00 -22.37 1.23
N VAL A 160 -1.09 -22.23 -0.10
CA VAL A 160 -0.28 -22.98 -1.05
C VAL A 160 1.14 -22.43 -1.13
N GLY A 161 1.28 -21.10 -1.21
CA GLY A 161 2.57 -20.42 -1.36
C GLY A 161 3.25 -20.70 -2.70
N GLY A 162 4.35 -19.99 -2.98
CA GLY A 162 5.13 -20.16 -4.22
C GLY A 162 4.67 -19.29 -5.39
N ARG A 163 5.28 -19.51 -6.55
CA ARG A 163 5.07 -18.71 -7.75
C ARG A 163 3.80 -19.12 -8.47
N TYR A 164 3.19 -18.20 -9.19
CA TYR A 164 1.89 -18.41 -9.84
C TYR A 164 1.78 -19.69 -10.70
N ASN A 165 2.86 -20.08 -11.39
CA ASN A 165 2.90 -21.26 -12.26
C ASN A 165 3.64 -22.45 -11.66
N ASP A 166 3.99 -22.42 -10.36
CA ASP A 166 4.57 -23.60 -9.70
C ASP A 166 3.52 -24.72 -9.60
N ASN A 167 4.00 -25.96 -9.56
CA ASN A 167 3.17 -27.15 -9.43
C ASN A 167 2.55 -27.23 -8.03
N TYR A 168 1.22 -27.37 -7.95
CA TYR A 168 0.49 -27.58 -6.71
C TYR A 168 0.21 -29.08 -6.45
N LYS A 169 -0.17 -29.82 -7.49
CA LYS A 169 -0.38 -31.29 -7.49
C LYS A 169 0.05 -31.86 -8.85
N GLU A 170 0.15 -33.18 -8.97
CA GLU A 170 0.43 -33.84 -10.27
C GLU A 170 -0.50 -33.29 -11.36
N ASN A 171 0.08 -32.59 -12.33
CA ASN A 171 -0.60 -31.94 -13.47
C ASN A 171 -1.51 -30.74 -13.18
N LYS A 172 -1.39 -30.08 -12.02
CA LYS A 172 -2.08 -28.80 -11.73
C LYS A 172 -1.12 -27.76 -11.19
N THR A 173 -1.15 -26.56 -11.75
CA THR A 173 -0.44 -25.39 -11.22
C THR A 173 -1.23 -24.70 -10.12
N ILE A 174 -0.60 -23.77 -9.42
CA ILE A 174 -1.27 -22.85 -8.49
C ILE A 174 -2.32 -21.99 -9.23
N SER A 175 -2.03 -21.58 -10.46
CA SER A 175 -2.96 -20.88 -11.32
C SER A 175 -4.22 -21.70 -11.62
N ASP A 176 -4.08 -22.99 -11.97
CA ASP A 176 -5.23 -23.88 -12.19
C ASP A 176 -6.12 -23.98 -10.94
N LYS A 177 -5.50 -24.17 -9.76
CA LYS A 177 -6.25 -24.23 -8.50
C LYS A 177 -6.98 -22.92 -8.21
N THR A 178 -6.35 -21.79 -8.51
CA THR A 178 -6.95 -20.47 -8.29
C THR A 178 -8.17 -20.26 -9.18
N VAL A 179 -8.06 -20.57 -10.47
CA VAL A 179 -9.17 -20.50 -11.42
C VAL A 179 -10.32 -21.40 -10.95
N GLU A 180 -10.02 -22.63 -10.53
CA GLU A 180 -11.00 -23.60 -10.01
C GLU A 180 -11.76 -23.04 -8.81
N LEU A 181 -11.05 -22.47 -7.82
CA LEU A 181 -11.65 -21.88 -6.62
C LEU A 181 -12.56 -20.71 -6.98
N ILE A 182 -12.07 -19.79 -7.81
CA ILE A 182 -12.83 -18.62 -8.22
C ILE A 182 -14.07 -19.06 -8.98
N ASN A 183 -13.94 -19.93 -10.00
CA ASN A 183 -15.07 -20.44 -10.79
C ASN A 183 -16.10 -21.21 -9.94
N SER A 184 -15.65 -21.93 -8.91
CA SER A 184 -16.57 -22.58 -7.96
C SER A 184 -17.40 -21.55 -7.20
N ASP A 185 -16.79 -20.46 -6.71
CA ASP A 185 -17.51 -19.35 -6.07
C ASP A 185 -18.44 -18.64 -7.07
N LEU A 186 -18.00 -18.44 -8.33
CA LEU A 186 -18.80 -17.81 -9.39
C LEU A 186 -20.14 -18.51 -9.62
N ASN A 187 -20.16 -19.84 -9.46
CA ASN A 187 -21.32 -20.69 -9.73
C ASN A 187 -22.21 -20.93 -8.49
N SER A 188 -21.87 -20.34 -7.33
CA SER A 188 -22.67 -20.46 -6.11
C SER A 188 -23.97 -19.64 -6.21
N ALA A 189 -25.07 -20.21 -5.70
CA ALA A 189 -26.39 -19.57 -5.75
C ALA A 189 -26.49 -18.31 -4.85
N SER A 190 -25.65 -18.24 -3.81
CA SER A 190 -25.57 -17.14 -2.84
C SER A 190 -24.57 -16.05 -3.24
N LYS A 191 -24.07 -16.06 -4.48
CA LYS A 191 -22.98 -15.18 -4.88
C LYS A 191 -23.41 -13.71 -4.85
N VAL A 192 -22.68 -12.91 -4.08
CA VAL A 192 -22.76 -11.44 -4.15
C VAL A 192 -22.18 -10.96 -5.48
N LYS A 193 -22.94 -10.12 -6.20
CA LYS A 193 -22.47 -9.46 -7.43
C LYS A 193 -22.58 -7.95 -7.28
N TYR A 194 -21.58 -7.24 -7.80
CA TYR A 194 -21.63 -5.81 -8.00
C TYR A 194 -22.50 -5.49 -9.24
N ASN A 195 -23.42 -4.54 -9.12
CA ASN A 195 -24.40 -4.21 -10.14
C ASN A 195 -24.02 -2.92 -10.89
N ALA A 196 -23.22 -3.06 -11.94
CA ALA A 196 -22.89 -1.96 -12.85
C ALA A 196 -24.05 -1.53 -13.77
N THR A 197 -25.22 -2.18 -13.71
CA THR A 197 -26.39 -1.84 -14.53
C THR A 197 -27.34 -0.81 -13.88
N LEU A 198 -26.99 -0.32 -12.69
CA LEU A 198 -27.76 0.73 -12.01
C LEU A 198 -27.77 2.01 -12.84
N LYS A 199 -28.96 2.62 -12.99
CA LYS A 199 -29.14 3.88 -13.72
C LYS A 199 -28.95 5.12 -12.84
N GLN A 200 -29.09 4.94 -11.52
CA GLN A 200 -28.95 5.97 -10.50
C GLN A 200 -28.61 5.29 -9.16
N LYS A 201 -28.14 6.08 -8.19
CA LYS A 201 -27.94 5.62 -6.81
C LYS A 201 -29.25 5.16 -6.18
N GLU A 202 -29.17 4.18 -5.29
CA GLU A 202 -30.33 3.78 -4.46
C GLU A 202 -30.72 4.91 -3.50
N SER A 203 -31.99 4.96 -3.09
CA SER A 203 -32.53 6.01 -2.22
C SER A 203 -31.89 6.06 -0.83
N ASN A 204 -31.36 4.93 -0.35
CA ASN A 204 -30.68 4.75 0.93
C ASN A 204 -29.15 4.71 0.76
N SER A 205 -28.62 5.47 -0.21
CA SER A 205 -27.19 5.51 -0.51
C SER A 205 -26.33 6.01 0.65
N LEU A 206 -25.17 5.40 0.83
CA LEU A 206 -24.13 5.86 1.76
C LEU A 206 -23.52 7.19 1.32
N ASN A 207 -23.15 8.03 2.29
CA ASN A 207 -22.30 9.20 2.02
C ASN A 207 -20.83 8.82 2.15
N LEU A 208 -20.21 8.45 1.04
CA LEU A 208 -18.77 8.12 0.98
C LEU A 208 -17.86 9.35 1.01
N GLN A 209 -18.40 10.57 1.04
CA GLN A 209 -17.65 11.84 1.07
C GLN A 209 -16.67 12.08 -0.10
N TYR A 210 -16.79 11.34 -1.21
CA TYR A 210 -16.04 11.66 -2.42
C TYR A 210 -16.41 13.04 -2.96
N ASN A 211 -15.43 13.72 -3.56
CA ASN A 211 -15.62 15.05 -4.14
C ASN A 211 -16.66 15.07 -5.27
N ASN A 212 -16.85 13.94 -5.95
CA ASN A 212 -17.85 13.76 -6.98
C ASN A 212 -18.21 12.27 -7.16
N GLU A 213 -19.28 11.98 -7.90
CA GLU A 213 -19.77 10.61 -8.08
C GLU A 213 -18.87 9.75 -8.97
N SER A 214 -18.08 10.38 -9.85
CA SER A 214 -17.16 9.78 -10.81
C SER A 214 -15.71 9.84 -10.34
N VAL A 215 -15.47 9.79 -9.03
CA VAL A 215 -14.25 10.27 -8.36
C VAL A 215 -12.94 9.86 -9.05
N ILE A 216 -12.76 8.58 -9.39
CA ILE A 216 -11.53 8.06 -10.03
C ILE A 216 -11.52 8.17 -11.57
N TRP A 217 -12.68 8.43 -12.18
CA TRP A 217 -12.88 8.52 -13.63
C TRP A 217 -12.84 9.97 -14.13
N SER A 218 -13.13 10.93 -13.24
CA SER A 218 -13.18 12.34 -13.57
C SER A 218 -11.85 12.88 -14.13
N ASN A 219 -11.93 13.72 -15.16
CA ASN A 219 -10.81 14.06 -16.05
C ASN A 219 -9.91 15.19 -15.53
N ASN A 220 -9.67 15.25 -14.23
CA ASN A 220 -8.87 16.32 -13.64
C ASN A 220 -7.37 15.95 -13.71
N ASN A 221 -6.70 16.46 -14.75
CA ASN A 221 -5.24 16.61 -14.82
C ASN A 221 -4.41 15.32 -14.89
N SER A 222 -4.62 14.46 -15.90
CA SER A 222 -3.76 13.31 -16.27
C SER A 222 -3.52 12.23 -15.19
N GLN A 223 -4.14 12.34 -14.01
CA GLN A 223 -3.97 11.45 -12.86
C GLN A 223 -5.26 10.67 -12.54
N ASN A 224 -6.01 10.22 -13.54
CA ASN A 224 -7.20 9.39 -13.35
C ASN A 224 -6.88 7.90 -13.47
N ALA A 225 -7.82 7.02 -13.11
CA ALA A 225 -7.60 5.58 -13.16
C ALA A 225 -7.30 5.06 -14.59
N LEU A 226 -7.90 5.64 -15.63
CA LEU A 226 -7.65 5.23 -17.03
C LEU A 226 -6.19 5.48 -17.44
N SER A 227 -5.62 6.63 -17.08
CA SER A 227 -4.22 6.93 -17.38
C SER A 227 -3.25 5.99 -16.64
N LYS A 228 -3.59 5.60 -15.40
CA LYS A 228 -2.81 4.62 -14.62
C LYS A 228 -2.89 3.22 -15.21
N ILE A 229 -4.07 2.78 -15.63
CA ILE A 229 -4.27 1.49 -16.31
C ILE A 229 -3.47 1.44 -17.61
N SER A 230 -3.54 2.49 -18.44
CA SER A 230 -2.75 2.55 -19.68
C SER A 230 -1.24 2.53 -19.39
N SER A 231 -0.78 3.32 -18.41
CA SER A 231 0.63 3.36 -17.99
C SER A 231 1.12 2.01 -17.46
N GLN A 232 0.29 1.31 -16.67
CA GLN A 232 0.57 -0.03 -16.18
C GLN A 232 0.80 -0.98 -17.36
N ILE A 233 -0.13 -1.03 -18.31
CA ILE A 233 -0.04 -1.94 -19.46
C ILE A 233 1.19 -1.60 -20.30
N ILE A 234 1.47 -0.32 -20.56
CA ILE A 234 2.67 0.11 -21.29
C ILE A 234 3.94 -0.37 -20.58
N LYS A 235 4.04 -0.18 -19.26
CA LYS A 235 5.22 -0.59 -18.47
C LYS A 235 5.44 -2.09 -18.55
N GLU A 236 4.38 -2.87 -18.37
CA GLU A 236 4.47 -4.33 -18.26
C GLU A 236 4.62 -5.03 -19.62
N SER A 237 3.99 -4.49 -20.67
CA SER A 237 3.90 -5.16 -21.97
C SER A 237 4.69 -4.50 -23.10
N ARG A 238 5.06 -3.22 -22.94
CA ARG A 238 5.54 -2.31 -24.01
C ARG A 238 4.51 -2.02 -25.10
N GLU A 239 3.27 -2.45 -24.95
CA GLU A 239 2.17 -2.11 -25.87
C GLU A 239 1.51 -0.80 -25.47
N VAL A 240 1.22 0.05 -26.45
CA VAL A 240 0.60 1.35 -26.23
C VAL A 240 -0.92 1.19 -26.23
N VAL A 241 -1.57 1.60 -25.14
CA VAL A 241 -3.03 1.63 -24.99
C VAL A 241 -3.51 3.07 -25.04
N LEU A 242 -4.37 3.40 -26.01
CA LEU A 242 -4.97 4.72 -26.20
C LEU A 242 -6.49 4.64 -26.13
N PHE A 243 -7.12 5.66 -25.57
CA PHE A 243 -8.58 5.79 -25.51
C PHE A 243 -9.04 6.81 -26.56
N LYS A 244 -9.82 6.37 -27.56
CA LYS A 244 -10.30 7.22 -28.66
C LYS A 244 -11.27 8.29 -28.16
N ASP A 245 -12.24 7.87 -27.34
CA ASP A 245 -13.24 8.73 -26.73
C ASP A 245 -13.30 8.46 -25.22
N ILE A 246 -12.47 9.20 -24.48
CA ILE A 246 -12.44 9.14 -23.03
C ILE A 246 -13.76 9.62 -22.39
N THR A 247 -14.51 10.48 -23.07
CA THR A 247 -15.78 11.02 -22.55
C THR A 247 -16.83 9.93 -22.50
N THR A 248 -16.94 9.11 -23.56
CA THR A 248 -17.84 7.96 -23.61
C THR A 248 -17.48 6.94 -22.52
N ILE A 249 -16.20 6.57 -22.40
CA ILE A 249 -15.74 5.62 -21.37
C ILE A 249 -16.08 6.16 -19.97
N ASN A 250 -15.74 7.41 -19.68
CA ASN A 250 -16.04 8.04 -18.39
C ASN A 250 -17.55 8.10 -18.11
N GLY A 251 -18.38 8.38 -19.11
CA GLY A 251 -19.83 8.41 -18.96
C GLY A 251 -20.43 7.06 -18.57
N ILE A 252 -19.84 5.96 -19.07
CA ILE A 252 -20.22 4.58 -18.72
C ILE A 252 -19.70 4.23 -17.32
N THR A 253 -18.39 4.35 -17.08
CA THR A 253 -17.75 3.90 -15.83
C THR A 253 -18.19 4.71 -14.61
N SER A 254 -18.56 5.98 -14.79
CA SER A 254 -19.14 6.81 -13.73
C SER A 254 -20.48 6.26 -13.23
N LYS A 255 -21.32 5.72 -14.11
CA LYS A 255 -22.60 5.10 -13.72
C LYS A 255 -22.40 3.76 -13.04
N TRP A 256 -21.41 3.00 -13.50
CA TRP A 256 -21.07 1.73 -12.86
C TRP A 256 -20.73 1.92 -11.37
N MET A 257 -20.18 3.08 -10.96
CA MET A 257 -19.89 3.38 -9.56
C MET A 257 -21.11 3.51 -8.64
N TYR A 258 -22.34 3.57 -9.15
CA TYR A 258 -23.52 3.78 -8.31
C TYR A 258 -23.71 2.70 -7.24
N ASP A 259 -23.32 1.46 -7.53
CA ASP A 259 -23.44 0.37 -6.56
C ASP A 259 -22.38 0.43 -5.44
N SER A 260 -21.32 1.23 -5.61
CA SER A 260 -20.39 1.54 -4.51
C SER A 260 -21.07 2.35 -3.39
N TYR A 261 -22.21 2.98 -3.67
CA TYR A 261 -22.97 3.73 -2.65
C TYR A 261 -24.05 2.86 -1.98
N THR A 262 -24.28 1.64 -2.46
CA THR A 262 -25.19 0.68 -1.84
C THR A 262 -24.55 0.12 -0.57
N PRO A 263 -25.21 0.18 0.61
CA PRO A 263 -24.71 -0.44 1.83
C PRO A 263 -24.39 -1.94 1.65
N ALA A 264 -23.35 -2.40 2.34
CA ALA A 264 -23.07 -3.84 2.43
C ALA A 264 -24.20 -4.56 3.17
N SER A 265 -24.41 -5.83 2.87
CA SER A 265 -25.34 -6.67 3.64
C SER A 265 -24.85 -6.85 5.09
N GLN A 266 -25.78 -6.89 6.03
CA GLN A 266 -25.45 -7.18 7.43
C GLN A 266 -24.77 -8.56 7.57
N GLU A 267 -25.21 -9.55 6.79
CA GLU A 267 -24.61 -10.88 6.75
C GLU A 267 -23.11 -10.83 6.42
N SER A 268 -22.68 -9.98 5.47
CA SER A 268 -21.26 -9.83 5.14
C SER A 268 -20.47 -9.07 6.21
N ILE A 269 -21.09 -8.08 6.86
CA ILE A 269 -20.47 -7.38 8.00
C ILE A 269 -20.25 -8.37 9.16
N ASP A 270 -21.27 -9.17 9.47
CA ASP A 270 -21.22 -10.19 10.52
C ASP A 270 -20.23 -11.30 10.17
N SER A 271 -20.14 -11.71 8.89
CA SER A 271 -19.16 -12.71 8.46
C SER A 271 -17.72 -12.21 8.63
N PHE A 272 -17.45 -10.93 8.35
CA PHE A 272 -16.14 -10.33 8.65
C PHE A 272 -15.85 -10.26 10.14
N ASN A 273 -16.81 -9.80 10.94
CA ASN A 273 -16.62 -9.70 12.39
C ASN A 273 -16.40 -11.09 13.01
N ASN A 274 -17.07 -12.12 12.49
CA ASN A 274 -16.86 -13.52 12.86
C ASN A 274 -15.56 -14.12 12.32
N PHE A 275 -15.14 -13.72 11.13
CA PHE A 275 -13.87 -14.15 10.56
C PHE A 275 -12.71 -13.58 11.36
N ASN A 276 -12.78 -12.31 11.74
CA ASN A 276 -11.76 -11.62 12.53
C ASN A 276 -11.90 -11.89 14.03
N LYS A 277 -12.23 -13.13 14.39
CA LYS A 277 -12.27 -13.59 15.78
C LYS A 277 -10.89 -13.43 16.42
N LYS A 278 -10.91 -13.09 17.72
CA LYS A 278 -9.71 -12.87 18.52
C LYS A 278 -8.90 -14.17 18.62
N TYR A 279 -7.76 -14.20 17.94
CA TYR A 279 -6.70 -15.18 18.20
C TYR A 279 -5.84 -14.68 19.36
N PHE A 280 -5.31 -13.47 19.23
CA PHE A 280 -4.72 -12.72 20.33
C PHE A 280 -5.81 -11.99 21.11
N ASN A 281 -5.77 -12.08 22.44
CA ASN A 281 -6.79 -11.49 23.30
C ASN A 281 -6.56 -9.99 23.54
N SER A 282 -5.29 -9.56 23.54
CA SER A 282 -4.89 -8.17 23.74
C SER A 282 -3.72 -7.75 22.85
N PHE A 283 -3.51 -6.44 22.74
CA PHE A 283 -2.38 -5.88 22.01
C PHE A 283 -1.04 -6.24 22.69
N GLU A 284 -0.99 -6.30 24.02
CA GLU A 284 0.22 -6.62 24.79
C GLU A 284 0.69 -8.06 24.55
N GLU A 285 -0.26 -9.01 24.45
CA GLU A 285 0.01 -10.40 24.10
C GLU A 285 0.66 -10.49 22.71
N LEU A 286 0.03 -9.85 21.72
CA LEU A 286 0.54 -9.77 20.36
C LEU A 286 1.93 -9.11 20.29
N ASP A 287 2.08 -7.94 20.91
CA ASP A 287 3.31 -7.16 20.86
C ASP A 287 4.48 -7.92 21.48
N THR A 288 4.27 -8.58 22.62
CA THR A 288 5.29 -9.43 23.26
C THR A 288 5.70 -10.59 22.36
N LYS A 289 4.74 -11.19 21.65
CA LYS A 289 5.02 -12.29 20.72
C LYS A 289 5.92 -11.82 19.57
N LEU A 290 5.54 -10.72 18.91
CA LEU A 290 6.25 -10.18 17.76
C LEU A 290 7.62 -9.60 18.15
N GLN A 291 7.73 -8.97 19.32
CA GLN A 291 9.00 -8.51 19.87
C GLN A 291 10.01 -9.66 19.98
N ASN A 292 9.56 -10.82 20.43
CA ASN A 292 10.41 -12.00 20.58
C ASN A 292 10.73 -12.68 19.24
N SER A 293 9.77 -12.73 18.31
CA SER A 293 9.97 -13.35 17.00
C SER A 293 10.86 -12.52 16.06
N SER A 294 10.91 -11.21 16.24
CA SER A 294 11.58 -10.26 15.32
C SER A 294 12.99 -9.84 15.73
N LYS A 295 13.64 -10.57 16.64
CA LYS A 295 15.01 -10.27 17.08
C LYS A 295 16.02 -10.36 15.94
N ASP A 296 16.75 -9.28 15.75
CA ASP A 296 17.77 -9.12 14.71
C ASP A 296 19.14 -9.71 15.10
N ILE A 297 20.16 -9.54 14.26
CA ILE A 297 21.52 -10.06 14.53
C ILE A 297 22.16 -9.47 15.80
N ASN A 298 21.72 -8.29 16.23
CA ASN A 298 22.17 -7.61 17.45
C ASN A 298 21.21 -7.84 18.63
N ASN A 299 20.26 -8.77 18.50
CA ASN A 299 19.20 -9.06 19.47
C ASN A 299 18.26 -7.85 19.74
N HIS A 300 18.18 -6.91 18.79
CA HIS A 300 17.18 -5.85 18.78
C HIS A 300 15.86 -6.36 18.18
N SER A 301 14.73 -6.00 18.79
CA SER A 301 13.40 -6.40 18.31
C SER A 301 12.91 -5.48 17.19
N ALA A 302 13.03 -5.94 15.96
CA ALA A 302 12.71 -5.15 14.76
C ALA A 302 11.21 -4.89 14.54
N VAL A 303 10.33 -5.63 15.24
CA VAL A 303 8.89 -5.42 15.28
C VAL A 303 8.47 -5.30 16.75
N TRP A 304 8.48 -4.07 17.27
CA TRP A 304 8.10 -3.74 18.64
C TRP A 304 7.15 -2.55 18.65
N PHE A 305 5.87 -2.82 18.43
CA PHE A 305 4.85 -1.79 18.21
C PHE A 305 4.66 -0.89 19.43
N SER A 306 4.57 -1.44 20.64
CA SER A 306 4.37 -0.62 21.85
C SER A 306 5.45 0.45 21.99
N TYR A 307 6.71 0.05 21.86
CA TYR A 307 7.84 0.95 21.99
C TYR A 307 7.90 1.98 20.86
N ILE A 308 7.68 1.58 19.61
CA ILE A 308 7.63 2.51 18.48
C ILE A 308 6.50 3.54 18.67
N TYR A 309 5.29 3.08 19.01
CA TYR A 309 4.12 3.93 19.17
C TYR A 309 4.24 4.89 20.36
N GLU A 310 4.79 4.44 21.49
CA GLU A 310 5.03 5.28 22.65
C GLU A 310 6.11 6.35 22.39
N ASN A 311 7.15 6.02 21.63
CA ASN A 311 8.12 7.00 21.18
C ASN A 311 7.51 8.02 20.23
N MET A 312 6.70 7.57 19.27
CA MET A 312 5.98 8.50 18.39
C MET A 312 5.03 9.41 19.18
N GLU A 313 4.24 8.84 20.11
CA GLU A 313 3.35 9.61 21.00
C GLU A 313 4.12 10.69 21.76
N LYS A 314 5.23 10.32 22.41
CA LYS A 314 6.05 11.26 23.18
C LYS A 314 6.49 12.47 22.34
N ASN A 315 6.87 12.23 21.09
CA ASN A 315 7.28 13.30 20.18
C ASN A 315 6.08 14.11 19.69
N TYR A 316 5.02 13.45 19.20
CA TYR A 316 3.92 14.11 18.52
C TYR A 316 2.84 14.73 19.42
N LEU A 317 2.75 14.31 20.69
CA LEU A 317 1.98 15.04 21.70
C LEU A 317 2.54 16.46 21.91
N SER A 318 3.87 16.61 21.81
CA SER A 318 4.54 17.90 22.01
C SER A 318 4.53 18.78 20.76
N GLN A 319 4.58 18.17 19.58
CA GLN A 319 4.62 18.88 18.30
C GLN A 319 3.97 18.01 17.21
N THR A 320 2.83 18.44 16.70
CA THR A 320 2.24 17.80 15.52
C THR A 320 3.05 18.22 14.29
N PRO A 321 3.48 17.28 13.43
CA PRO A 321 4.11 17.61 12.16
C PRO A 321 3.14 18.45 11.31
N ASN A 322 3.42 19.74 11.13
CA ASN A 322 2.63 20.60 10.25
C ASN A 322 3.12 20.47 8.80
N VAL A 323 2.97 19.27 8.26
CA VAL A 323 3.50 18.90 6.94
C VAL A 323 2.46 19.20 5.84
N ARG A 324 1.17 19.05 6.14
CA ARG A 324 0.03 19.34 5.23
C ARG A 324 -1.20 19.81 6.01
N ILE A 325 -2.14 20.43 5.29
CA ILE A 325 -3.43 20.96 5.82
C ILE A 325 -4.34 19.84 6.36
N ASP A 326 -4.14 18.61 5.89
CA ASP A 326 -4.95 17.44 6.22
C ASP A 326 -4.46 16.65 7.43
N ASN A 327 -3.44 17.13 8.13
CA ASN A 327 -2.96 16.50 9.35
C ASN A 327 -3.81 16.95 10.55
N GLU A 328 -4.03 16.06 11.50
CA GLU A 328 -4.66 16.33 12.79
C GLU A 328 -3.65 16.20 13.94
N LYS A 329 -3.94 16.90 15.03
CA LYS A 329 -3.08 16.90 16.22
C LYS A 329 -3.06 15.50 16.84
N TRP A 330 -1.86 14.99 17.15
CA TRP A 330 -1.73 13.71 17.83
C TRP A 330 -2.32 13.76 19.25
N THR A 331 -3.02 12.69 19.62
CA THR A 331 -3.59 12.50 20.96
C THR A 331 -3.27 11.09 21.46
N LYS A 332 -3.44 10.84 22.76
CA LYS A 332 -3.31 9.49 23.33
C LYS A 332 -4.32 8.50 22.73
N ASP A 333 -5.49 9.00 22.34
CA ASP A 333 -6.51 8.19 21.67
C ASP A 333 -6.01 7.64 20.33
N HIS A 334 -5.19 8.40 19.60
CA HIS A 334 -4.59 7.92 18.34
C HIS A 334 -3.63 6.76 18.56
N THR A 335 -2.87 6.78 19.66
CA THR A 335 -2.01 5.65 20.04
C THR A 335 -2.85 4.41 20.35
N ASN A 336 -3.96 4.57 21.09
CA ASN A 336 -4.87 3.46 21.38
C ASN A 336 -5.52 2.90 20.11
N GLN A 337 -6.00 3.76 19.22
CA GLN A 337 -6.55 3.36 17.91
C GLN A 337 -5.53 2.59 17.06
N LEU A 338 -4.24 2.99 17.06
CA LEU A 338 -3.19 2.23 16.41
C LEU A 338 -2.98 0.85 17.04
N LYS A 339 -2.97 0.75 18.37
CA LYS A 339 -2.85 -0.53 19.09
C LYS A 339 -4.03 -1.46 18.74
N GLU A 340 -5.24 -0.94 18.77
CA GLU A 340 -6.46 -1.68 18.40
C GLU A 340 -6.44 -2.12 16.93
N LEU A 341 -6.03 -1.24 16.02
CA LEU A 341 -5.91 -1.56 14.60
C LEU A 341 -4.86 -2.64 14.36
N THR A 342 -3.70 -2.56 15.02
CA THR A 342 -2.64 -3.57 14.90
C THR A 342 -3.10 -4.92 15.43
N LEU A 343 -3.81 -4.96 16.56
CA LEU A 343 -4.44 -6.17 17.06
C LEU A 343 -5.46 -6.75 16.07
N LYS A 344 -6.34 -5.90 15.54
CA LYS A 344 -7.34 -6.27 14.52
C LYS A 344 -6.67 -6.84 13.26
N MET A 345 -5.59 -6.22 12.81
CA MET A 345 -4.81 -6.63 11.64
C MET A 345 -4.21 -8.02 11.84
N TYR A 346 -3.48 -8.25 12.93
CA TYR A 346 -2.83 -9.55 13.16
C TYR A 346 -3.82 -10.68 13.42
N ASN A 347 -4.96 -10.40 14.06
CA ASN A 347 -6.05 -11.38 14.15
C ASN A 347 -6.60 -11.75 12.76
N ALA A 348 -6.78 -10.78 11.86
CA ALA A 348 -7.20 -11.06 10.49
C ALA A 348 -6.15 -11.88 9.73
N LEU A 349 -4.86 -11.53 9.87
CA LEU A 349 -3.75 -12.29 9.28
C LEU A 349 -3.71 -13.73 9.80
N PHE A 350 -3.92 -13.94 11.10
CA PHE A 350 -4.01 -15.28 11.67
C PHE A 350 -5.19 -16.07 11.09
N ASN A 351 -6.37 -15.46 10.96
CA ASN A 351 -7.52 -16.16 10.39
C ASN A 351 -7.37 -16.47 8.90
N LEU A 352 -6.63 -15.64 8.15
CA LEU A 352 -6.25 -15.90 6.76
C LEU A 352 -5.29 -17.09 6.63
N ILE A 353 -4.27 -17.16 7.49
CA ILE A 353 -3.12 -18.06 7.32
C ILE A 353 -3.24 -19.34 8.16
N LYS A 354 -3.92 -19.24 9.30
CA LYS A 354 -4.18 -20.31 10.29
C LYS A 354 -2.91 -20.98 10.82
N ARG A 355 -1.77 -20.27 10.79
CA ARG A 355 -0.46 -20.72 11.29
C ARG A 355 0.28 -19.58 11.97
N GLU A 356 0.31 -19.62 13.30
CA GLU A 356 0.93 -18.59 14.15
C GLU A 356 2.37 -18.29 13.74
N GLU A 357 3.21 -19.33 13.63
CA GLU A 357 4.63 -19.19 13.31
C GLU A 357 4.88 -18.41 12.01
N TRP A 358 3.99 -18.56 11.03
CA TRP A 358 4.10 -17.87 9.75
C TRP A 358 3.72 -16.41 9.87
N VAL A 359 2.67 -16.10 10.63
CA VAL A 359 2.22 -14.73 10.89
C VAL A 359 3.29 -13.96 11.67
N ASP A 360 3.88 -14.59 12.69
CA ASP A 360 4.93 -14.02 13.53
C ASP A 360 6.21 -13.64 12.76
N LYS A 361 6.43 -14.25 11.59
CA LYS A 361 7.64 -14.11 10.76
C LYS A 361 7.36 -13.47 9.40
N MET A 362 6.12 -13.01 9.18
CA MET A 362 5.71 -12.41 7.92
C MET A 362 6.42 -11.07 7.68
N LEU A 363 6.45 -10.24 8.71
CA LEU A 363 7.12 -8.94 8.72
C LEU A 363 8.45 -9.08 9.46
N SER A 364 9.57 -8.75 8.80
CA SER A 364 10.88 -8.82 9.42
C SER A 364 11.27 -7.56 10.20
N ALA A 365 10.74 -6.40 9.83
CA ALA A 365 10.94 -5.15 10.54
C ALA A 365 9.83 -4.13 10.22
N LEU A 366 9.54 -3.26 11.19
CA LEU A 366 8.74 -2.04 11.00
C LEU A 366 9.56 -0.83 11.41
N ILE A 367 9.62 0.17 10.55
CA ILE A 367 10.27 1.46 10.82
C ILE A 367 9.24 2.57 10.64
N ILE A 368 9.06 3.37 11.69
CA ILE A 368 8.28 4.61 11.61
C ILE A 368 9.27 5.76 11.77
N SER A 369 9.40 6.59 10.75
CA SER A 369 10.40 7.65 10.67
C SER A 369 9.77 9.02 10.88
N PRO A 370 10.38 9.95 11.64
CA PRO A 370 9.96 11.34 11.62
C PRO A 370 10.24 12.04 10.27
N ASP A 371 11.04 11.42 9.39
CA ASP A 371 11.46 11.99 8.12
C ASP A 371 10.27 12.17 7.19
N PHE A 372 10.19 13.36 6.58
CA PHE A 372 9.25 13.65 5.52
C PHE A 372 9.86 14.71 4.59
N PRO A 373 10.29 14.34 3.37
CA PRO A 373 10.20 13.01 2.77
C PRO A 373 11.14 11.96 3.40
N LEU A 374 10.87 10.67 3.13
CA LEU A 374 11.78 9.58 3.49
C LEU A 374 13.14 9.74 2.76
N ILE A 375 14.19 9.18 3.36
CA ILE A 375 15.55 9.14 2.80
C ILE A 375 15.76 7.82 2.03
N SER A 376 16.25 7.89 0.79
CA SER A 376 16.57 6.73 -0.04
C SER A 376 17.93 6.11 0.30
N ASP A 377 18.21 4.94 -0.29
CA ASP A 377 19.46 4.20 -0.11
C ASP A 377 20.71 4.95 -0.54
N ASP A 378 20.62 5.96 -1.41
CA ASP A 378 21.74 6.83 -1.78
C ASP A 378 21.86 8.08 -0.89
N GLY A 379 20.98 8.22 0.10
CA GLY A 379 20.92 9.37 1.00
C GLY A 379 20.15 10.57 0.43
N THR A 380 19.50 10.43 -0.73
CA THR A 380 18.68 11.49 -1.32
C THR A 380 17.24 11.45 -0.79
N SER A 381 16.44 12.48 -1.10
CA SER A 381 15.06 12.59 -0.63
C SER A 381 14.08 11.88 -1.57
N SER A 382 13.28 10.94 -1.04
CA SER A 382 12.16 10.30 -1.75
C SER A 382 10.89 11.14 -1.69
N GLN A 383 10.87 12.27 -2.41
CA GLN A 383 9.74 13.20 -2.40
C GLN A 383 8.41 12.50 -2.72
N GLY A 384 7.38 12.79 -1.92
CA GLY A 384 6.02 12.28 -2.13
C GLY A 384 5.75 10.86 -1.62
N THR A 385 6.78 10.13 -1.17
CA THR A 385 6.62 8.78 -0.61
C THR A 385 6.26 8.85 0.88
N MET A 386 5.12 8.29 1.25
CA MET A 386 4.62 8.27 2.64
C MET A 386 4.93 6.98 3.37
N GLY A 387 5.17 5.93 2.62
CA GLY A 387 5.54 4.60 3.07
C GLY A 387 6.08 3.81 1.90
N TYR A 388 6.85 2.76 2.21
CA TYR A 388 7.19 1.72 1.27
C TYR A 388 7.38 0.39 1.99
N THR A 389 7.14 -0.68 1.24
CA THR A 389 7.46 -2.05 1.62
C THR A 389 8.61 -2.55 0.76
N ALA A 390 9.71 -2.93 1.40
CA ALA A 390 10.84 -3.54 0.72
C ALA A 390 10.76 -5.05 0.86
N THR A 391 10.70 -5.76 -0.27
CA THR A 391 10.63 -7.22 -0.33
C THR A 391 11.90 -7.80 -0.94
N GLN A 392 12.53 -8.73 -0.23
CA GLN A 392 13.71 -9.45 -0.72
C GLN A 392 13.30 -10.75 -1.42
N TYR A 393 14.04 -11.11 -2.47
CA TYR A 393 13.77 -12.31 -3.28
C TYR A 393 14.96 -13.28 -3.27
N SER A 394 14.65 -14.56 -3.22
CA SER A 394 15.60 -15.65 -3.48
C SER A 394 15.67 -15.91 -4.98
N LEU A 395 16.88 -16.03 -5.51
CA LEU A 395 17.12 -16.18 -6.93
C LEU A 395 17.71 -17.56 -7.23
N ASP A 396 17.32 -18.14 -8.35
CA ASP A 396 18.01 -19.32 -8.88
C ASP A 396 19.44 -18.90 -9.29
N PRO A 397 20.50 -19.58 -8.81
CA PRO A 397 21.87 -19.18 -9.11
C PRO A 397 22.20 -19.25 -10.61
N SER A 398 21.58 -20.17 -11.35
CA SER A 398 21.85 -20.46 -12.75
C SER A 398 21.04 -19.57 -13.70
N THR A 399 19.73 -19.47 -13.49
CA THR A 399 18.85 -18.69 -14.38
C THR A 399 18.71 -17.24 -13.93
N LYS A 400 19.12 -16.93 -12.69
CA LYS A 400 18.86 -15.66 -12.00
C LYS A 400 17.37 -15.33 -11.86
N GLU A 401 16.47 -16.26 -12.13
CA GLU A 401 15.03 -16.06 -11.96
C GLU A 401 14.65 -15.98 -10.49
N ILE A 402 13.55 -15.29 -10.19
CA ILE A 402 12.99 -15.27 -8.83
C ILE A 402 12.37 -16.64 -8.56
N VAL A 403 12.78 -17.26 -7.47
CA VAL A 403 12.26 -18.55 -7.01
C VAL A 403 11.23 -18.36 -5.90
N SER A 404 11.43 -17.35 -5.05
CA SER A 404 10.54 -17.09 -3.91
C SER A 404 10.83 -15.74 -3.28
N THR A 405 9.88 -15.20 -2.53
CA THR A 405 10.12 -14.10 -1.59
C THR A 405 10.83 -14.63 -0.34
N GLU A 406 11.71 -13.84 0.27
CA GLU A 406 12.41 -14.21 1.49
C GLU A 406 11.81 -13.50 2.70
N TYR A 407 11.88 -12.17 2.70
CA TYR A 407 11.34 -11.34 3.76
C TYR A 407 10.84 -10.02 3.22
N ALA A 408 10.03 -9.33 4.02
CA ALA A 408 9.63 -7.96 3.77
C ALA A 408 9.80 -7.11 5.03
N TYR A 409 10.09 -5.83 4.86
CA TYR A 409 10.04 -4.83 5.93
C TYR A 409 9.32 -3.57 5.44
N ILE A 410 8.74 -2.85 6.39
CA ILE A 410 7.96 -1.64 6.13
C ILE A 410 8.70 -0.43 6.68
N VAL A 411 8.74 0.65 5.90
CA VAL A 411 9.16 1.98 6.36
C VAL A 411 8.03 2.95 6.07
N ILE A 412 7.53 3.66 7.08
CA ILE A 412 6.51 4.69 6.93
C ILE A 412 6.90 5.99 7.60
N THR A 413 6.43 7.09 7.04
CA THR A 413 6.57 8.42 7.65
C THR A 413 5.61 8.54 8.83
N GLY A 414 6.07 9.03 9.97
CA GLY A 414 5.23 9.38 11.12
C GLY A 414 4.13 10.38 10.75
N PRO A 415 4.39 11.44 9.94
CA PRO A 415 3.35 12.34 9.47
C PRO A 415 2.18 11.64 8.74
N SER A 416 2.42 10.53 8.03
CA SER A 416 1.34 9.80 7.35
C SER A 416 0.30 9.19 8.31
N LEU A 417 0.70 8.91 9.56
CA LEU A 417 -0.20 8.42 10.61
C LEU A 417 -1.02 9.53 11.25
N THR A 418 -0.74 10.79 10.92
CA THR A 418 -1.42 11.97 11.48
C THR A 418 -2.49 12.52 10.54
N TYR A 419 -2.83 11.85 9.45
CA TYR A 419 -3.90 12.32 8.57
C TYR A 419 -5.27 12.29 9.21
N LYS A 420 -6.16 13.15 8.72
CA LYS A 420 -7.59 13.10 9.05
C LYS A 420 -8.25 11.93 8.34
N LYS A 421 -9.29 11.37 8.97
CA LYS A 421 -10.27 10.52 8.28
C LYS A 421 -10.90 11.35 7.15
N PHE A 422 -11.12 10.74 5.98
CA PHE A 422 -11.61 11.44 4.78
C PHE A 422 -10.72 12.63 4.37
N ASN A 423 -9.40 12.48 4.41
CA ASN A 423 -8.48 13.47 3.85
C ASN A 423 -8.73 13.71 2.35
N ASP A 424 -8.15 14.78 1.81
CA ASP A 424 -8.39 15.22 0.43
C ASP A 424 -7.95 14.17 -0.60
N GLN A 425 -6.93 13.36 -0.28
CA GLN A 425 -6.49 12.28 -1.16
C GLN A 425 -7.57 11.19 -1.29
N TYR A 426 -8.19 10.78 -0.18
CA TYR A 426 -9.32 9.85 -0.23
C TYR A 426 -10.53 10.47 -0.96
N LYS A 427 -10.88 11.72 -0.67
CA LYS A 427 -12.00 12.40 -1.32
C LYS A 427 -11.81 12.55 -2.83
N ALA A 428 -10.55 12.64 -3.28
CA ALA A 428 -10.16 12.62 -4.69
C ALA A 428 -10.03 11.21 -5.27
N GLY A 429 -10.31 10.15 -4.51
CA GLY A 429 -10.25 8.76 -4.96
C GLY A 429 -8.83 8.22 -5.13
N PHE A 430 -7.82 8.88 -4.55
CA PHE A 430 -6.45 8.37 -4.56
C PHE A 430 -6.31 7.12 -3.70
N TRP A 431 -6.87 7.16 -2.49
CA TRP A 431 -6.96 6.04 -1.55
C TRP A 431 -8.32 5.34 -1.63
N SER A 432 -8.32 4.03 -1.46
CA SER A 432 -9.52 3.18 -1.36
C SER A 432 -10.23 3.23 0.00
N SER A 433 -9.50 3.59 1.05
CA SER A 433 -9.98 3.62 2.44
C SER A 433 -9.97 5.04 3.02
N PRO A 434 -11.04 5.48 3.71
CA PRO A 434 -11.10 6.80 4.34
C PRO A 434 -10.32 6.87 5.67
N ASN A 435 -9.85 5.73 6.19
CA ASN A 435 -9.20 5.64 7.48
C ASN A 435 -7.82 6.33 7.44
N LYS A 436 -7.47 7.05 8.51
CA LYS A 436 -6.20 7.78 8.61
C LYS A 436 -4.94 6.89 8.63
N TYR A 437 -5.07 5.63 9.04
CA TYR A 437 -3.97 4.68 9.08
C TYR A 437 -3.88 3.83 7.79
N SER A 438 -4.49 4.31 6.70
CA SER A 438 -4.53 3.61 5.42
C SER A 438 -3.13 3.26 4.89
N VAL A 439 -2.13 4.11 5.10
CA VAL A 439 -0.75 3.88 4.65
C VAL A 439 -0.14 2.65 5.34
N LEU A 440 -0.25 2.53 6.67
CA LEU A 440 0.28 1.37 7.39
C LEU A 440 -0.33 0.05 6.90
N ILE A 441 -1.65 0.02 6.72
CA ILE A 441 -2.35 -1.18 6.29
C ILE A 441 -2.12 -1.47 4.80
N HIS A 442 -2.01 -0.43 3.99
CA HIS A 442 -1.58 -0.55 2.59
C HIS A 442 -0.22 -1.25 2.51
N GLU A 443 0.79 -0.79 3.27
CA GLU A 443 2.11 -1.43 3.29
C GLU A 443 2.05 -2.88 3.81
N MET A 444 1.21 -3.16 4.81
CA MET A 444 0.97 -4.54 5.22
C MET A 444 0.35 -5.38 4.09
N GLY A 445 -0.48 -4.80 3.23
CA GLY A 445 -1.01 -5.48 2.05
C GLY A 445 0.09 -5.98 1.11
N HIS A 446 1.14 -5.18 0.88
CA HIS A 446 2.33 -5.61 0.12
C HIS A 446 3.08 -6.74 0.82
N VAL A 447 3.21 -6.69 2.15
CA VAL A 447 3.80 -7.77 2.94
C VAL A 447 3.01 -9.07 2.80
N VAL A 448 1.68 -9.01 2.82
CA VAL A 448 0.80 -10.17 2.61
C VAL A 448 0.93 -10.74 1.20
N ASP A 449 0.99 -9.89 0.16
CA ASP A 449 1.16 -10.31 -1.23
C ASP A 449 2.51 -11.03 -1.44
N GLY A 450 3.58 -10.45 -0.88
CA GLY A 450 4.91 -11.06 -0.84
C GLY A 450 4.89 -12.40 -0.12
N PHE A 451 4.39 -12.44 1.11
CA PHE A 451 4.27 -13.67 1.90
C PHE A 451 3.44 -14.75 1.19
N GLY A 452 2.35 -14.36 0.53
CA GLY A 452 1.51 -15.26 -0.25
C GLY A 452 2.28 -15.96 -1.38
N SER A 453 3.35 -15.34 -1.88
CA SER A 453 4.22 -15.89 -2.94
C SER A 453 5.46 -16.62 -2.38
N LYS A 454 5.63 -16.64 -1.05
CA LYS A 454 6.71 -17.35 -0.36
C LYS A 454 6.49 -18.86 -0.42
N LEU A 455 7.53 -19.63 -0.73
CA LEU A 455 7.50 -21.09 -0.70
C LEU A 455 7.25 -21.56 0.73
N ASN A 456 6.35 -22.53 0.91
CA ASN A 456 5.97 -23.03 2.24
C ASN A 456 7.16 -23.44 3.10
N LEU A 457 8.16 -24.11 2.52
CA LEU A 457 9.39 -24.51 3.24
C LEU A 457 10.21 -23.34 3.80
N LYS A 458 10.04 -22.13 3.25
CA LYS A 458 10.74 -20.91 3.69
C LYS A 458 9.92 -20.06 4.66
N ARG A 459 8.61 -20.29 4.80
CA ARG A 459 7.70 -19.43 5.59
C ARG A 459 8.03 -19.41 7.08
N SER A 460 8.55 -20.52 7.60
CA SER A 460 9.02 -20.63 9.00
C SER A 460 10.43 -20.07 9.22
N THR A 461 11.14 -19.64 8.17
CA THR A 461 12.48 -19.03 8.32
C THR A 461 12.36 -17.65 8.95
N ASN A 462 13.06 -17.45 10.07
CA ASN A 462 13.18 -16.15 10.72
C ASN A 462 14.32 -15.36 10.08
N TYR A 463 13.99 -14.54 9.09
CA TYR A 463 14.97 -13.70 8.40
C TYR A 463 15.45 -12.51 9.23
N SER A 464 14.69 -12.04 10.23
CA SER A 464 15.12 -10.93 11.09
C SER A 464 16.49 -11.19 11.72
N LYS A 465 16.78 -12.44 12.11
CA LYS A 465 18.09 -12.86 12.68
C LYS A 465 19.30 -12.63 11.76
N LEU A 466 19.07 -12.45 10.45
CA LEU A 466 20.10 -12.20 9.46
C LEU A 466 20.24 -10.72 9.12
N LEU A 467 19.34 -9.89 9.63
CA LEU A 467 19.27 -8.46 9.37
C LEU A 467 19.88 -7.68 10.53
N ASN A 468 20.32 -6.46 10.22
CA ASN A 468 20.63 -5.45 11.20
C ASN A 468 19.59 -4.34 11.02
N TYR A 469 18.72 -4.14 12.02
CA TYR A 469 17.59 -3.21 11.95
C TYR A 469 18.02 -1.80 11.52
N LYS A 470 19.15 -1.32 12.06
CA LYS A 470 19.74 -0.01 11.73
C LYS A 470 20.14 0.15 10.27
N ASN A 471 20.43 -0.95 9.57
CA ASN A 471 20.85 -0.91 8.17
C ASN A 471 19.66 -0.94 7.18
N LEU A 472 18.43 -1.15 7.67
CA LEU A 472 17.25 -1.24 6.82
C LEU A 472 16.71 0.13 6.38
N TYR A 473 17.11 1.20 7.06
CA TYR A 473 16.75 2.57 6.70
C TYR A 473 17.87 3.53 7.08
N LYS A 474 18.18 4.48 6.19
CA LYS A 474 19.28 5.44 6.39
C LYS A 474 18.92 6.65 7.24
N GLY A 475 17.63 6.94 7.38
CA GLY A 475 17.14 8.11 8.10
C GLY A 475 16.90 7.84 9.58
N ASP A 476 16.15 8.76 10.19
CA ASP A 476 15.80 8.70 11.60
C ASP A 476 14.61 7.76 11.81
N PHE A 477 14.49 7.18 13.02
CA PHE A 477 13.36 6.32 13.40
C PHE A 477 12.87 6.62 14.81
N PHE A 478 11.58 6.40 15.05
CA PHE A 478 11.03 6.33 16.40
C PHE A 478 11.43 5.01 17.05
N GLY A 479 11.97 5.09 18.27
CA GLY A 479 12.25 3.89 19.07
C GLY A 479 13.65 3.27 18.93
N GLU A 480 14.74 4.01 18.67
CA GLU A 480 16.13 3.54 18.95
C GLU A 480 17.17 4.68 19.08
N TYR A 481 18.38 4.33 19.57
CA TYR A 481 19.54 5.16 19.97
C TYR A 481 19.36 6.68 19.92
N THR A 482 18.72 7.23 20.96
CA THR A 482 18.50 8.66 21.15
C THR A 482 18.11 9.37 19.86
N TYR A 483 16.84 9.28 19.49
CA TYR A 483 16.20 10.41 18.85
C TYR A 483 16.27 11.62 19.80
N SER A 484 17.41 12.28 19.79
CA SER A 484 17.60 13.62 20.31
C SER A 484 17.02 14.51 19.23
N ILE A 485 15.74 14.88 19.36
CA ILE A 485 15.29 16.18 18.85
C ILE A 485 16.42 17.13 19.21
N TRP A 486 17.04 17.75 18.20
CA TRP A 486 18.08 18.74 18.36
C TRP A 486 17.77 19.57 19.60
N ASN A 487 18.38 19.21 20.72
CA ASN A 487 18.06 19.83 21.98
C ASN A 487 18.81 21.13 21.89
N ASN A 488 18.17 22.14 21.32
CA ASN A 488 18.72 23.47 21.14
C ASN A 488 19.30 24.00 22.46
N LYS A 489 18.97 23.41 23.62
CA LYS A 489 19.70 23.62 24.87
C LYS A 489 21.22 23.43 24.76
N SER A 490 21.76 22.41 24.08
CA SER A 490 23.21 22.26 23.96
C SER A 490 23.83 23.37 23.09
N LEU A 491 23.14 23.76 22.00
CA LEU A 491 23.52 24.90 21.17
C LEU A 491 23.43 26.22 21.94
N TRP A 492 22.34 26.45 22.69
CA TRP A 492 22.13 27.64 23.52
C TRP A 492 23.07 27.69 24.72
N ILE A 493 23.44 26.55 25.30
CA ILE A 493 24.49 26.45 26.34
C ILE A 493 25.85 26.78 25.72
N ALA A 494 26.16 26.26 24.53
CA ALA A 494 27.41 26.58 23.84
C ALA A 494 27.48 28.06 23.44
N VAL A 495 26.42 28.61 22.85
CA VAL A 495 26.30 30.05 22.51
C VAL A 495 26.38 30.91 23.76
N GLY A 496 25.69 30.54 24.85
CA GLY A 496 25.76 31.23 26.14
C GLY A 496 27.16 31.19 26.75
N SER A 497 27.87 30.07 26.64
CA SER A 497 29.25 29.91 27.11
C SER A 497 30.24 30.79 26.33
N ILE A 498 30.08 30.85 25.00
CA ILE A 498 30.88 31.71 24.12
C ILE A 498 30.62 33.19 24.46
N ALA A 499 29.36 33.59 24.63
CA ALA A 499 28.99 34.95 25.00
C ALA A 499 29.56 35.35 26.37
N ALA A 500 29.46 34.48 27.38
CA ALA A 500 30.02 34.72 28.71
C ALA A 500 31.55 34.85 28.69
N THR A 501 32.23 34.01 27.88
CA THR A 501 33.69 34.09 27.71
C THR A 501 34.10 35.40 27.05
N ALA A 502 33.40 35.82 25.98
CA ALA A 502 33.66 37.08 25.30
C ALA A 502 33.51 38.29 26.26
N ILE A 503 32.42 38.33 27.04
CA ILE A 503 32.19 39.39 28.04
C ILE A 503 33.31 39.42 29.07
N THR A 504 33.74 38.26 29.55
CA THR A 504 34.80 38.15 30.57
C THR A 504 36.14 38.65 30.01
N VAL A 505 36.50 38.26 28.78
CA VAL A 505 37.72 38.71 28.11
C VAL A 505 37.70 40.21 27.86
N THR A 506 36.57 40.76 27.38
CA THR A 506 36.42 42.20 27.17
C THR A 506 36.52 42.98 28.49
N ALA A 507 35.86 42.51 29.56
CA ALA A 507 35.97 43.14 30.87
C ALA A 507 37.41 43.12 31.40
N PHE A 508 38.11 41.99 31.27
CA PHE A 508 39.50 41.86 31.69
C PHE A 508 40.43 42.79 30.89
N TYR A 509 40.23 42.86 29.57
CA TYR A 509 40.95 43.77 28.69
C TYR A 509 40.75 45.25 29.07
N LEU A 510 39.50 45.65 29.34
CA LEU A 510 39.17 47.01 29.80
C LEU A 510 39.80 47.34 31.16
N ILE A 511 39.85 46.37 32.09
CA ILE A 511 40.54 46.51 33.38
C ILE A 511 42.05 46.71 33.15
N ILE A 512 42.68 45.91 32.29
CA ILE A 512 44.11 46.03 31.96
C ILE A 512 44.42 47.42 31.35
N ILE A 513 43.60 47.89 30.41
CA ILE A 513 43.75 49.24 29.83
C ILE A 513 43.65 50.31 30.92
N LYS A 514 42.66 50.21 31.81
CA LYS A 514 42.45 51.18 32.90
C LYS A 514 43.59 51.18 33.93
N VAL A 515 44.17 50.02 34.22
CA VAL A 515 45.33 49.89 35.10
C VAL A 515 46.60 50.46 34.43
N ARG A 516 46.81 50.19 33.14
CA ARG A 516 47.94 50.75 32.38
C ARG A 516 47.85 52.27 32.26
N SER A 517 46.67 52.83 31.95
CA SER A 517 46.49 54.29 31.83
C SER A 517 46.69 55.04 33.15
N ARG A 518 46.43 54.40 34.31
CA ARG A 518 46.74 54.95 35.63
C ARG A 518 48.23 54.92 35.96
N LYS A 519 49.00 53.97 35.44
CA LYS A 519 50.47 53.90 35.62
C LYS A 519 51.24 54.91 34.75
N VAL A 520 50.66 55.39 33.66
CA VAL A 520 51.28 56.40 32.78
C VAL A 520 51.02 57.84 33.26
N LYS A 521 50.08 58.04 34.19
CA LYS A 521 49.76 59.34 34.82
C LYS A 521 50.39 59.54 36.21
N LYS A 522 51.19 58.59 36.67
CA LYS A 522 52.10 58.72 37.82
C LYS A 522 53.50 58.67 37.28
#